data_AF-A0A7S4IWH1-F1
#
_entry.id   AF-A0A7S4IWH1-F1
#
_cell.length_a   1.000
_cell.length_b   1.000
_cell.length_c   1.000
_cell.angle_alpha   90.00
_cell.angle_beta   90.00
_cell.angle_gamma   90.00
#
_symmetry.space_group_name_H-M   'P 1'
#
loop_
_entity.id
_entity.type
_entity.pdbx_description
1 polymer ?
#
loop_
_entity_poly.entity_id
_entity_poly.type
_entity_poly.pdbx_seq_one_letter_code
_entity_poly.pdbx_strand_id
1 'polypeptide(L)'
;ENMKKLFLGMGQHQSSELLADHLLKTVEDDAYAKDKAQQEENMKKLFQELDKDNNGAIDGKEVKGLFDIITEGYEMAAVNVVEGSNTELTKSQVQTLCKSVDANKDQKLQFNEFVALVESLSRILKEGKSMENIQKLVMNINART
;
A
#
# COMPACT_ATOMS: atom_id res chain seq x y z
N GLU A 1 -22.86 -0.64 0.81
CA GLU A 1 -22.90 -2.11 0.63
C GLU A 1 -22.24 -2.64 -0.65
N ASN A 2 -21.85 -1.81 -1.64
CA ASN A 2 -21.24 -2.31 -2.89
C ASN A 2 -19.73 -2.61 -2.83
N MET A 3 -18.94 -2.00 -1.93
CA MET A 3 -17.49 -2.23 -1.88
C MET A 3 -17.11 -3.67 -1.45
N LYS A 4 -17.84 -4.29 -0.52
CA LYS A 4 -17.57 -5.67 -0.06
C LYS A 4 -17.79 -6.75 -1.12
N LYS A 5 -18.56 -6.47 -2.18
CA LYS A 5 -18.84 -7.46 -3.23
C LYS A 5 -17.77 -7.50 -4.32
N LEU A 6 -16.93 -6.47 -4.46
CA LEU A 6 -15.89 -6.44 -5.48
C LEU A 6 -14.67 -7.30 -5.13
N PHE A 7 -14.34 -7.43 -3.85
CA PHE A 7 -13.14 -8.14 -3.39
C PHE A 7 -13.37 -9.63 -3.10
N LEU A 8 -14.62 -10.10 -3.21
CA LEU A 8 -15.02 -11.47 -2.89
C LEU A 8 -14.44 -12.48 -3.91
N GLY A 9 -13.18 -12.87 -3.72
CA GLY A 9 -12.55 -13.99 -4.42
C GLY A 9 -11.24 -13.71 -5.16
N MET A 10 -10.60 -12.55 -4.99
CA MET A 10 -9.34 -12.21 -5.71
C MET A 10 -8.09 -12.16 -4.82
N GLY A 11 -8.20 -11.89 -3.51
CA GLY A 11 -7.04 -11.86 -2.60
C GLY A 11 -6.86 -13.18 -1.83
N GLN A 12 -5.62 -13.67 -1.70
CA GLN A 12 -5.32 -14.80 -0.81
C GLN A 12 -5.24 -14.37 0.67
N HIS A 13 -5.19 -13.06 0.94
CA HIS A 13 -4.95 -12.48 2.25
C HIS A 13 -5.97 -11.37 2.59
N GLN A 14 -6.62 -11.44 3.76
CA GLN A 14 -7.55 -10.36 4.19
C GLN A 14 -6.88 -8.99 4.29
N SER A 15 -5.57 -8.98 4.51
CA SER A 15 -4.75 -7.77 4.56
C SER A 15 -4.63 -7.07 3.19
N SER A 16 -4.63 -7.80 2.06
CA SER A 16 -4.58 -7.12 0.75
C SER A 16 -5.90 -6.41 0.44
N GLU A 17 -7.03 -6.97 0.87
CA GLU A 17 -8.35 -6.32 0.79
C GLU A 17 -8.44 -5.05 1.64
N LEU A 18 -7.95 -5.10 2.89
CA LEU A 18 -7.93 -3.93 3.76
C LEU A 18 -7.06 -2.81 3.20
N LEU A 19 -5.94 -3.15 2.56
CA LEU A 19 -5.06 -2.18 1.93
C LEU A 19 -5.73 -1.55 0.72
N ALA A 20 -6.35 -2.35 -0.15
CA ALA A 20 -7.07 -1.83 -1.31
C ALA A 20 -8.18 -0.87 -0.90
N ASP A 21 -9.00 -1.24 0.10
CA ASP A 21 -10.07 -0.39 0.63
C ASP A 21 -9.52 0.93 1.20
N HIS A 22 -8.41 0.87 1.93
CA HIS A 22 -7.74 2.07 2.43
C HIS A 22 -7.29 2.98 1.27
N LEU A 23 -6.59 2.42 0.27
CA LEU A 23 -6.08 3.18 -0.87
C LEU A 23 -7.22 3.82 -1.68
N LEU A 24 -8.30 3.07 -1.94
CA LEU A 24 -9.49 3.55 -2.63
C LEU A 24 -10.15 4.71 -1.90
N LYS A 25 -10.42 4.54 -0.61
CA LYS A 25 -11.04 5.59 0.19
C LYS A 25 -10.18 6.84 0.26
N THR A 26 -8.85 6.71 0.36
CA THR A 26 -7.95 7.87 0.36
C THR A 26 -7.98 8.63 -0.97
N VAL A 27 -8.32 7.98 -2.08
CA VAL A 27 -8.40 8.59 -3.42
C VAL A 27 -9.80 9.09 -3.76
N GLU A 28 -10.85 8.37 -3.38
CA GLU A 28 -12.25 8.65 -3.72
C GLU A 28 -12.98 9.50 -2.67
N ASP A 29 -12.59 9.40 -1.40
CA ASP A 29 -13.27 10.04 -0.26
C ASP A 29 -12.35 11.07 0.44
N ASP A 30 -12.57 12.35 0.13
CA ASP A 30 -11.83 13.47 0.73
C ASP A 30 -12.02 13.58 2.25
N ALA A 31 -13.13 13.07 2.82
CA ALA A 31 -13.35 13.06 4.25
C ALA A 31 -12.47 12.00 4.92
N TYR A 32 -12.41 10.79 4.35
CA TYR A 32 -11.49 9.75 4.80
C TYR A 32 -10.03 10.17 4.64
N ALA A 33 -9.66 10.80 3.52
CA ALA A 33 -8.31 11.30 3.29
C ALA A 33 -7.86 12.36 4.32
N LYS A 34 -8.80 13.10 4.92
CA LYS A 34 -8.54 14.05 6.02
C LYS A 34 -8.59 13.41 7.40
N ASP A 35 -9.26 12.28 7.54
CA ASP A 35 -9.38 11.54 8.79
C ASP A 35 -8.16 10.64 9.03
N LYS A 36 -7.10 11.26 9.55
CA LYS A 36 -5.86 10.55 9.91
C LYS A 36 -6.08 9.47 10.97
N ALA A 37 -7.04 9.65 11.88
CA ALA A 37 -7.29 8.69 12.94
C ALA A 37 -7.87 7.39 12.36
N GLN A 38 -8.84 7.51 11.45
CA GLN A 38 -9.40 6.35 10.76
C GLN A 38 -8.38 5.66 9.85
N GLN A 39 -7.53 6.43 9.16
CA GLN A 39 -6.42 5.91 8.38
C GLN A 39 -5.47 5.11 9.26
N GLU A 40 -4.99 5.69 10.36
CA GLU A 40 -4.08 5.06 11.31
C GLU A 40 -4.68 3.76 11.88
N GLU A 41 -5.97 3.74 12.22
CA GLU A 41 -6.63 2.53 12.70
C GLU A 41 -6.61 1.40 11.67
N ASN A 42 -6.92 1.72 10.41
CA ASN A 42 -6.89 0.73 9.32
C ASN A 42 -5.47 0.25 9.02
N MET A 43 -4.50 1.17 9.03
CA MET A 43 -3.08 0.86 8.88
C MET A 43 -2.57 -0.02 10.02
N LYS A 44 -3.03 0.21 11.25
CA LYS A 44 -2.67 -0.59 12.42
C LYS A 44 -3.22 -2.00 12.32
N LYS A 45 -4.48 -2.17 11.87
CA LYS A 45 -5.06 -3.50 11.61
C LYS A 45 -4.27 -4.26 10.53
N LEU A 46 -3.93 -3.58 9.44
CA LEU A 46 -3.07 -4.13 8.39
C LEU A 46 -1.72 -4.59 8.92
N PHE A 47 -1.08 -3.73 9.69
CA PHE A 47 0.23 -4.00 10.27
C PHE A 47 0.18 -5.19 11.24
N GLN A 48 -0.83 -5.27 12.11
CA GLN A 48 -1.00 -6.38 13.05
C GLN A 48 -1.27 -7.73 12.37
N GLU A 49 -1.93 -7.72 11.21
CA GLU A 49 -2.16 -8.95 10.43
C GLU A 49 -0.87 -9.47 9.77
N LEU A 50 0.05 -8.55 9.45
CA LEU A 50 1.35 -8.81 8.84
C LEU A 50 2.42 -9.20 9.87
N ASP A 51 2.44 -8.51 11.01
CA ASP A 51 3.31 -8.72 12.17
C ASP A 51 2.84 -9.98 12.94
N LYS A 52 3.22 -11.15 12.42
CA LYS A 52 2.81 -12.45 12.96
C LYS A 52 3.40 -12.70 14.33
N ASP A 53 4.63 -12.23 14.57
CA ASP A 53 5.29 -12.37 15.87
C ASP A 53 4.95 -11.24 16.85
N ASN A 54 4.20 -10.22 16.41
CA ASN A 54 3.78 -9.05 17.19
C ASN A 54 4.97 -8.30 17.80
N ASN A 55 6.12 -8.30 17.12
CA ASN A 55 7.33 -7.64 17.59
C ASN A 55 7.31 -6.11 17.32
N GLY A 56 6.33 -5.61 16.56
CA GLY A 56 6.19 -4.21 16.19
C GLY A 56 6.95 -3.80 14.93
N ALA A 57 7.51 -4.75 14.18
CA ALA A 57 8.28 -4.54 12.96
C ALA A 57 8.19 -5.77 12.04
N ILE A 58 7.86 -5.55 10.77
CA ILE A 58 7.79 -6.63 9.77
C ILE A 58 9.21 -7.02 9.37
N ASP A 59 9.70 -8.18 9.83
CA ASP A 59 11.06 -8.62 9.54
C ASP A 59 11.21 -9.32 8.18
N GLY A 60 12.44 -9.65 7.77
CA GLY A 60 12.73 -10.29 6.49
C GLY A 60 11.97 -11.60 6.18
N LYS A 61 11.43 -12.30 7.19
CA LYS A 61 10.53 -13.45 6.99
C LYS A 61 9.11 -13.03 6.65
N GLU A 62 8.63 -11.96 7.27
CA GLU A 62 7.27 -11.42 7.14
C GLU A 62 7.14 -10.46 5.95
N VAL A 63 8.24 -9.80 5.56
CA VAL A 63 8.30 -8.83 4.47
C VAL A 63 7.91 -9.46 3.12
N LYS A 64 8.11 -10.78 2.96
CA LYS A 64 7.60 -11.51 1.79
C LYS A 64 6.08 -11.44 1.69
N GLY A 65 5.39 -11.67 2.80
CA GLY A 65 3.93 -11.54 2.87
C GLY A 65 3.48 -10.10 2.68
N LEU A 66 4.24 -9.13 3.21
CA LEU A 66 4.02 -7.71 2.95
C LEU A 66 4.08 -7.40 1.45
N PHE A 67 5.07 -7.90 0.72
CA PHE A 67 5.18 -7.62 -0.71
C PHE A 67 4.00 -8.17 -1.51
N ASP A 68 3.56 -9.40 -1.21
CA ASP A 68 2.37 -9.98 -1.84
C ASP A 68 1.12 -9.15 -1.49
N ILE A 69 0.94 -8.78 -0.22
CA ILE A 69 -0.20 -7.96 0.23
C ILE A 69 -0.23 -6.57 -0.41
N ILE A 70 0.92 -5.90 -0.49
CA ILE A 70 1.06 -4.58 -1.11
C ILE A 70 0.79 -4.65 -2.61
N THR A 71 1.36 -5.66 -3.28
CA THR A 71 1.18 -5.86 -4.72
C THR A 71 -0.29 -6.12 -5.05
N GLU A 72 -0.91 -7.09 -4.37
CA GLU A 72 -2.33 -7.44 -4.54
C GLU A 72 -3.24 -6.26 -4.21
N GLY A 73 -3.05 -5.63 -3.04
CA GLY A 73 -3.93 -4.54 -2.59
C GLY A 73 -3.83 -3.32 -3.49
N TYR A 74 -2.63 -3.00 -3.99
CA TYR A 74 -2.47 -1.93 -4.96
C TYR A 74 -3.11 -2.28 -6.30
N GLU A 75 -2.91 -3.48 -6.83
CA GLU A 75 -3.50 -3.89 -8.11
C GLU A 75 -5.03 -3.83 -8.06
N MET A 76 -5.63 -4.31 -6.96
CA MET A 76 -7.07 -4.22 -6.72
C MET A 76 -7.56 -2.77 -6.61
N ALA A 77 -6.81 -1.88 -5.96
CA ALA A 77 -7.17 -0.47 -5.93
C ALA A 77 -7.01 0.16 -7.34
N ALA A 78 -5.93 -0.14 -8.04
CA ALA A 78 -5.61 0.45 -9.33
C ALA A 78 -6.60 0.08 -10.43
N VAL A 79 -7.05 -1.17 -10.50
CA VAL A 79 -8.08 -1.60 -11.47
C VAL A 79 -9.42 -0.88 -11.25
N ASN A 80 -9.71 -0.48 -10.02
CA ASN A 80 -10.92 0.27 -9.66
C ASN A 80 -10.78 1.77 -9.87
N VAL A 81 -9.58 2.32 -9.71
CA VAL A 81 -9.30 3.76 -9.77
C VAL A 81 -8.95 4.22 -11.18
N VAL A 82 -8.24 3.39 -11.93
CA VAL A 82 -7.69 3.73 -13.24
C VAL A 82 -8.27 2.75 -14.27
N GLU A 83 -9.39 3.15 -14.89
CA GLU A 83 -10.05 2.36 -15.93
C GLU A 83 -9.10 2.08 -17.10
N GLY A 84 -8.83 0.79 -17.37
CA GLY A 84 -7.97 0.36 -18.47
C GLY A 84 -6.46 0.44 -18.20
N SER A 85 -6.05 0.74 -16.97
CA SER A 85 -4.63 0.74 -16.61
C SER A 85 -4.11 -0.66 -16.34
N ASN A 86 -3.16 -1.08 -17.16
CA ASN A 86 -2.33 -2.25 -16.92
C ASN A 86 -1.20 -1.90 -15.93
N THR A 87 -1.54 -1.24 -14.81
CA THR A 87 -0.58 -0.77 -13.80
C THR A 87 -0.22 -1.91 -12.85
N GLU A 88 0.44 -2.92 -13.40
CA GLU A 88 1.03 -4.01 -12.65
C GLU A 88 2.24 -3.44 -11.89
N LEU A 89 2.05 -3.12 -10.60
CA LEU A 89 3.20 -2.90 -9.73
C LEU A 89 3.89 -4.25 -9.54
N THR A 90 5.06 -4.40 -10.15
CA THR A 90 5.84 -5.62 -9.98
C THR A 90 6.38 -5.71 -8.55
N LYS A 91 6.58 -6.94 -8.05
CA LYS A 91 7.23 -7.19 -6.75
C LYS A 91 8.56 -6.43 -6.60
N SER A 92 9.31 -6.25 -7.70
CA SER A 92 10.55 -5.48 -7.74
C SER A 92 10.35 -3.98 -7.44
N GLN A 93 9.26 -3.38 -7.95
CA GLN A 93 8.92 -1.99 -7.66
C GLN A 93 8.47 -1.81 -6.22
N VAL A 94 7.63 -2.73 -5.72
CA VAL A 94 7.22 -2.74 -4.31
C VAL A 94 8.43 -2.90 -3.39
N GLN A 95 9.35 -3.79 -3.74
CA GLN A 95 10.62 -3.95 -3.01
C GLN A 95 11.47 -2.67 -3.03
N THR A 96 11.49 -1.95 -4.17
CA THR A 96 12.21 -0.68 -4.29
C THR A 96 11.59 0.41 -3.41
N LEU A 97 10.25 0.49 -3.39
CA LEU A 97 9.52 1.41 -2.52
C LEU A 97 9.74 1.09 -1.04
N CYS A 98 9.66 -0.19 -0.67
CA CYS A 98 9.94 -0.66 0.68
C CYS A 98 11.37 -0.28 1.12
N LYS A 99 12.37 -0.50 0.27
CA LYS A 99 13.76 -0.08 0.53
C LYS A 99 13.94 1.43 0.65
N SER A 100 13.05 2.23 0.06
CA SER A 100 13.10 3.69 0.17
C SER A 100 12.54 4.19 1.48
N VAL A 101 11.54 3.50 2.04
CA VAL A 101 10.93 3.89 3.32
C VAL A 101 11.66 3.29 4.51
N ASP A 102 12.40 2.19 4.31
CA ASP A 102 13.36 1.59 5.24
C ASP A 102 14.56 2.54 5.44
N ALA A 103 14.34 3.60 6.22
CA ALA A 103 15.29 4.69 6.40
C ALA A 103 16.44 4.27 7.32
N ASN A 104 16.15 3.39 8.27
CA ASN A 104 17.13 2.89 9.23
C ASN A 104 17.95 1.70 8.69
N LYS A 105 17.57 1.13 7.53
CA LYS A 105 18.21 0.01 6.84
C LYS A 105 18.32 -1.23 7.71
N ASP A 106 17.41 -1.39 8.67
CA ASP A 106 17.38 -2.53 9.57
C ASP A 106 16.74 -3.78 8.92
N GLN A 107 16.29 -3.64 7.66
CA GLN A 107 15.58 -4.67 6.89
C GLN A 107 14.27 -5.10 7.55
N LYS A 108 13.74 -4.27 8.45
CA LYS A 108 12.45 -4.42 9.08
C LYS A 108 11.60 -3.22 8.71
N LEU A 109 10.30 -3.44 8.57
CA LEU A 109 9.38 -2.35 8.30
C LEU A 109 8.67 -1.98 9.59
N GLN A 110 9.04 -0.84 10.17
CA GLN A 110 8.37 -0.30 11.35
C GLN A 110 7.00 0.29 10.96
N PHE A 111 6.10 0.45 11.93
CA PHE A 111 4.76 0.96 11.67
C PHE A 111 4.76 2.33 10.95
N ASN A 112 5.66 3.24 11.33
CA ASN A 112 5.83 4.54 10.68
C ASN A 112 6.30 4.42 9.22
N GLU A 113 7.19 3.46 8.92
CA GLU A 113 7.69 3.21 7.57
C GLU A 113 6.61 2.53 6.71
N PHE A 114 5.79 1.66 7.31
CA PHE A 114 4.59 1.09 6.69
C PHE A 114 3.60 2.18 6.28
N VAL A 115 3.33 3.13 7.18
CA VAL A 115 2.44 4.26 6.90
C VAL A 115 2.97 5.09 5.72
N ALA A 116 4.25 5.44 5.74
CA ALA A 116 4.88 6.18 4.64
C ALA A 116 4.82 5.43 3.30
N LEU A 117 4.95 4.09 3.31
CA LEU A 117 4.80 3.25 2.12
C LEU A 117 3.40 3.35 1.54
N VAL A 118 2.37 3.19 2.35
CA VAL A 118 0.97 3.21 1.89
C VAL A 118 0.54 4.61 1.49
N GLU A 119 0.99 5.66 2.17
CA GLU A 119 0.80 7.04 1.73
C GLU A 119 1.47 7.29 0.37
N SER A 120 2.64 6.72 0.13
CA SER A 120 3.30 6.79 -1.18
C SER A 120 2.47 6.10 -2.26
N LEU A 121 1.91 4.92 -1.97
CA LEU A 121 1.04 4.18 -2.89
C LEU A 121 -0.26 4.93 -3.19
N SER A 122 -0.93 5.50 -2.18
CA SER A 122 -2.17 6.27 -2.36
C SER A 122 -1.93 7.50 -3.21
N ARG A 123 -0.78 8.14 -3.02
CA ARG A 123 -0.34 9.27 -3.84
C ARG A 123 -0.04 8.84 -5.27
N ILE A 124 0.64 7.71 -5.49
CA ILE A 124 0.87 7.14 -6.83
C ILE A 124 -0.46 6.84 -7.52
N LEU A 125 -1.46 6.30 -6.83
CA LEU A 125 -2.80 6.07 -7.38
C LEU A 125 -3.51 7.38 -7.75
N LYS A 126 -3.42 8.39 -6.88
CA LYS A 126 -4.02 9.71 -7.10
C LYS A 126 -3.35 10.47 -8.25
N GLU A 127 -2.02 10.43 -8.34
CA GLU A 127 -1.24 11.07 -9.40
C GLU A 127 -1.23 10.25 -10.70
N GLY A 128 -1.35 8.92 -10.61
CA GLY A 128 -1.46 7.98 -11.73
C GLY A 128 -2.75 8.15 -12.54
N LYS A 129 -3.84 8.60 -11.90
CA LYS A 129 -5.02 9.15 -12.61
C LYS A 129 -4.68 10.33 -13.54
N SER A 130 -3.58 11.04 -13.28
CA SER A 130 -3.22 12.30 -13.96
C SER A 130 -1.97 12.21 -14.85
N MET A 131 -1.12 11.19 -14.73
CA MET A 131 0.07 11.01 -15.59
C MET A 131 0.56 9.56 -15.72
N GLU A 132 0.90 9.19 -16.96
CA GLU A 132 1.78 8.06 -17.27
C GLU A 132 3.19 8.32 -16.73
N ASN A 133 3.55 7.74 -15.57
CA ASN A 133 4.88 7.21 -15.21
C ASN A 133 4.98 6.95 -13.69
N ILE A 134 4.34 5.87 -13.21
CA ILE A 134 4.53 5.34 -11.84
C ILE A 134 6.03 5.19 -11.52
N GLN A 135 6.85 4.80 -12.50
CA GLN A 135 8.30 4.65 -12.34
C GLN A 135 9.04 5.96 -12.03
N LYS A 136 8.60 7.10 -12.59
CA LYS A 136 9.23 8.40 -12.31
C LYS A 136 8.89 8.86 -10.89
N LEU A 137 7.67 8.61 -10.42
CA LEU A 137 7.25 8.93 -9.05
C LEU A 137 8.04 8.11 -8.03
N VAL A 138 8.18 6.80 -8.25
CA VAL A 138 9.03 5.93 -7.41
C VAL A 138 10.46 6.44 -7.33
N MET A 139 11.06 6.84 -8.47
CA MET A 139 12.43 7.40 -8.46
C MET A 139 12.54 8.77 -7.78
N ASN A 140 11.48 9.60 -7.83
CA ASN A 140 11.51 10.94 -7.25
C ASN A 140 11.26 10.94 -5.73
N ILE A 141 10.54 9.93 -5.21
CA ILE A 141 10.40 9.69 -3.76
C ILE A 141 11.77 9.36 -3.16
N ASN A 142 12.56 8.50 -3.82
CA ASN A 142 13.90 8.11 -3.38
C ASN A 142 14.93 9.26 -3.46
N ALA A 143 14.65 10.33 -4.20
CA ALA A 143 15.58 11.44 -4.41
C ALA A 143 15.42 12.58 -3.38
N ARG A 144 14.44 12.49 -2.48
CA ARG A 144 14.12 13.54 -1.49
C ARG A 144 14.49 13.20 -0.04
N THR A 145 15.09 12.04 0.20
CA THR A 145 15.66 11.60 1.49
C THR A 145 17.19 11.61 1.44
#